data_AF-A0A3A4X7V2-F1
#
_entry.id   AF-A0A3A4X7V2-F1
#
_cell.length_a   1.000
_cell.length_b   1.000
_cell.length_c   1.000
_cell.angle_alpha   90.00
_cell.angle_beta   90.00
_cell.angle_gamma   90.00
#
_symmetry.space_group_name_H-M   'P 1'
#
loop_
_entity.id
_entity.type
_entity.pdbx_description
1 polymer ?
#
loop_
_entity_poly.entity_id
_entity_poly.type
_entity_poly.pdbx_seq_one_letter_code
_entity_poly.pdbx_strand_id
1 'polypeptide(L)'
;MNLNKIPEEDFKDFIRSKFIASEKDISTQALERIIVESENVPHYVQLLSFYLWDHFQHLPRLEQNHVEEALSLILRGQEPAYLTIWEGLTLHQRKTLKAAAFTKGRLLTSKETIQRFRLESASNAAKSLSALRTKGILRKEQEGYIFEDVLFSRWLERMPEPPGM
;
A
#
# COMPACT_ATOMS: atom_id res chain seq x y z
N MET A 1 7.95 20.09 -7.25
CA MET A 1 9.33 19.59 -7.06
C MET A 1 9.24 18.08 -6.91
N ASN A 2 9.77 17.31 -7.86
CA ASN A 2 9.90 15.86 -7.69
C ASN A 2 11.13 15.62 -6.82
N LEU A 3 10.93 15.26 -5.55
CA LEU A 3 11.99 14.53 -4.84
C LEU A 3 12.12 13.18 -5.56
N ASN A 4 13.26 12.95 -6.19
CA ASN A 4 13.59 11.61 -6.64
C ASN A 4 13.55 10.68 -5.44
N LYS A 5 13.00 9.47 -5.61
CA LYS A 5 12.97 8.48 -4.54
C LYS A 5 14.40 8.22 -4.06
N ILE A 6 14.59 8.17 -2.74
CA ILE A 6 15.85 7.75 -2.15
C ILE A 6 16.14 6.33 -2.65
N PRO A 7 17.38 6.03 -3.10
CA PRO A 7 17.76 4.67 -3.48
C PRO A 7 17.38 3.67 -2.40
N GLU A 8 16.83 2.52 -2.79
CA GLU A 8 16.35 1.53 -1.82
C GLU A 8 17.47 1.07 -0.87
N GLU A 9 18.69 0.93 -1.38
CA GLU A 9 19.86 0.52 -0.60
C GLU A 9 20.21 1.56 0.48
N ASP A 10 20.17 2.86 0.15
CA ASP A 10 20.42 3.93 1.12
C ASP A 10 19.41 3.89 2.27
N PHE A 11 18.14 3.56 1.97
CA PHE A 11 17.14 3.38 3.01
C PHE A 11 17.38 2.12 3.85
N LYS A 12 17.70 0.99 3.23
CA LYS A 12 17.98 -0.26 3.95
C LYS A 12 19.15 -0.08 4.92
N ASP A 13 20.22 0.57 4.47
CA ASP A 13 21.39 0.88 5.30
C ASP A 13 21.05 1.83 6.44
N PHE A 14 20.27 2.87 6.17
CA PHE A 14 19.80 3.80 7.20
C PHE A 14 18.97 3.07 8.26
N ILE A 15 17.95 2.30 7.86
CA ILE A 15 17.08 1.55 8.77
C ILE A 15 17.89 0.56 9.60
N ARG A 16 18.78 -0.21 8.96
CA ARG A 16 19.66 -1.17 9.64
C ARG A 16 20.51 -0.47 10.70
N SER A 17 21.12 0.67 10.36
CA SER A 17 21.94 1.43 11.31
C SER A 17 21.15 1.90 12.55
N LYS A 18 19.88 2.27 12.37
CA LYS A 18 18.99 2.70 13.47
C LYS A 18 18.61 1.54 14.39
N PHE A 19 18.31 0.36 13.85
CA PHE A 19 18.04 -0.81 14.67
C PHE A 19 19.28 -1.26 15.45
N ILE A 20 20.46 -1.31 14.80
CA ILE A 20 21.72 -1.68 15.46
C ILE A 20 22.05 -0.70 16.60
N ALA A 21 21.85 0.61 16.38
CA ALA A 21 22.04 1.62 17.42
C ALA A 21 21.07 1.46 18.62
N SER A 22 19.96 0.74 18.43
CA SER A 22 19.02 0.36 19.49
C SER A 22 19.22 -1.07 20.01
N GLU A 23 20.40 -1.66 19.77
CA GLU A 23 20.76 -3.02 20.18
C GLU A 23 19.85 -4.12 19.59
N LYS A 24 19.33 -3.88 18.39
CA LYS A 24 18.45 -4.81 17.65
C LYS A 24 19.04 -5.14 16.29
N ASP A 25 19.00 -6.42 15.93
CA ASP A 25 19.28 -6.84 14.56
C ASP A 25 18.00 -6.89 13.72
N ILE A 26 18.14 -6.78 12.41
CA ILE A 26 17.05 -6.88 11.45
C ILE A 26 17.51 -7.65 10.21
N SER A 27 16.73 -8.66 9.82
CA SER A 27 17.08 -9.48 8.66
C SER A 27 16.91 -8.71 7.35
N THR A 28 17.65 -9.13 6.32
CA THR A 28 17.54 -8.53 4.98
C THR A 28 16.13 -8.68 4.43
N GLN A 29 15.46 -9.81 4.68
CA GLN A 29 14.08 -10.04 4.26
C GLN A 29 13.12 -9.07 4.93
N ALA A 30 13.34 -8.73 6.20
CA ALA A 30 12.55 -7.71 6.90
C ALA A 30 12.75 -6.32 6.29
N LEU A 31 13.99 -5.93 5.98
CA LEU A 31 14.30 -4.65 5.32
C LEU A 31 13.65 -4.56 3.93
N GLU A 32 13.81 -5.59 3.10
CA GLU A 32 13.16 -5.67 1.79
C GLU A 32 11.64 -5.54 1.92
N ARG A 33 11.05 -6.20 2.91
CA ARG A 33 9.62 -6.14 3.15
C ARG A 33 9.15 -4.73 3.54
N ILE A 34 9.91 -4.02 4.37
CA ILE A 34 9.60 -2.62 4.71
C ILE A 34 9.55 -1.76 3.46
N ILE A 35 10.56 -1.86 2.58
CA ILE A 35 10.62 -1.05 1.34
C ILE A 35 9.47 -1.38 0.40
N VAL A 36 9.16 -2.67 0.21
CA VAL A 36 8.06 -3.10 -0.66
C VAL A 36 6.71 -2.62 -0.12
N GLU A 37 6.43 -2.82 1.17
CA GLU A 37 5.12 -2.48 1.75
C GLU A 37 4.90 -0.96 1.86
N SER A 38 5.97 -0.18 1.95
CA SER A 38 5.95 1.29 1.94
C SER A 38 6.05 1.93 0.54
N GLU A 39 6.21 1.13 -0.52
CA GLU A 39 6.50 1.59 -1.88
C GLU A 39 7.70 2.54 -1.99
N ASN A 40 8.65 2.36 -1.07
CA ASN A 40 9.83 3.20 -0.92
C ASN A 40 9.48 4.69 -0.67
N VAL A 41 8.35 4.96 -0.02
CA VAL A 41 7.92 6.32 0.36
C VAL A 41 8.39 6.63 1.78
N PRO A 42 9.19 7.69 2.00
CA PRO A 42 9.86 7.96 3.28
C PRO A 42 8.95 7.91 4.51
N HIS A 43 7.77 8.52 4.40
CA HIS A 43 6.80 8.55 5.50
C HIS A 43 6.38 7.14 5.95
N TYR A 44 6.04 6.26 5.00
CA TYR A 44 5.60 4.90 5.31
C TYR A 44 6.76 3.99 5.72
N VAL A 45 7.96 4.20 5.17
CA VAL A 45 9.20 3.53 5.64
C VAL A 45 9.42 3.82 7.13
N GLN A 46 9.35 5.10 7.51
CA GLN A 46 9.53 5.53 8.90
C GLN A 46 8.42 5.00 9.80
N LEU A 47 7.16 5.10 9.39
CA LEU A 47 6.01 4.61 10.16
C LEU A 47 6.14 3.11 10.45
N LEU A 48 6.40 2.30 9.43
CA LEU A 48 6.52 0.85 9.59
C LEU A 48 7.74 0.47 10.44
N SER A 49 8.87 1.15 10.26
CA SER A 49 10.07 0.97 11.09
C SER A 49 9.82 1.34 12.55
N PHE A 50 9.06 2.40 12.80
CA PHE A 50 8.67 2.82 14.15
C PHE A 50 7.79 1.75 14.83
N TYR A 51 6.74 1.27 14.15
CA TYR A 51 5.87 0.22 14.70
C TYR A 51 6.65 -1.07 15.00
N LEU A 52 7.60 -1.44 14.14
CA LEU A 52 8.50 -2.57 14.40
C LEU A 52 9.33 -2.37 15.66
N TRP A 53 9.95 -1.19 15.79
CA TRP A 53 10.77 -0.88 16.96
C TRP A 53 9.95 -0.85 18.25
N ASP A 54 8.75 -0.26 18.23
CA ASP A 54 7.89 -0.05 19.40
C ASP A 54 7.21 -1.34 19.89
N HIS A 55 6.64 -2.15 18.98
CA HIS A 55 5.86 -3.32 19.36
C HIS A 55 6.69 -4.59 19.57
N PHE A 56 7.94 -4.63 19.09
CA PHE A 56 8.82 -5.80 19.17
C PHE A 56 10.09 -5.51 19.97
N GLN A 57 9.98 -4.66 21.00
CA GLN A 57 11.10 -4.29 21.89
C GLN A 57 11.75 -5.49 22.58
N HIS A 58 10.99 -6.54 22.87
CA HIS A 58 11.47 -7.74 23.56
C HIS A 58 12.30 -8.68 22.66
N LEU A 59 12.26 -8.51 21.34
CA LEU A 59 13.00 -9.37 20.41
C LEU A 59 14.39 -8.81 20.12
N PRO A 60 15.46 -9.63 20.18
CA PRO A 60 16.81 -9.19 19.82
C PRO A 60 17.00 -9.07 18.30
N ARG A 61 16.13 -9.71 17.51
CA ARG A 61 16.20 -9.74 16.05
C ARG A 61 14.81 -9.66 15.43
N LEU A 62 14.66 -8.80 14.43
CA LEU A 62 13.43 -8.64 13.66
C LEU A 62 13.49 -9.38 12.33
N GLU A 63 12.52 -10.25 12.15
CA GLU A 63 12.28 -11.03 10.93
C GLU A 63 11.07 -10.55 10.12
N GLN A 64 10.95 -11.01 8.88
CA GLN A 64 9.90 -10.61 7.93
C GLN A 64 8.47 -10.75 8.49
N ASN A 65 8.18 -11.78 9.29
CA ASN A 65 6.84 -11.97 9.87
C ASN A 65 6.45 -10.81 10.81
N HIS A 66 7.41 -10.25 11.56
CA HIS A 66 7.13 -9.10 12.43
C HIS A 66 6.77 -7.86 11.62
N VAL A 67 7.28 -7.73 10.38
CA VAL A 67 6.91 -6.65 9.46
C VAL A 67 5.45 -6.79 9.04
N GLU A 68 4.98 -8.01 8.74
CA GLU A 68 3.57 -8.26 8.44
C GLU A 68 2.66 -7.99 9.63
N GLU A 69 3.09 -8.35 10.83
CA GLU A 69 2.35 -8.09 12.05
C GLU A 69 2.26 -6.59 12.35
N ALA A 70 3.38 -5.86 12.22
CA ALA A 70 3.43 -4.40 12.36
C ALA A 70 2.54 -3.70 11.32
N LEU A 71 2.61 -4.11 10.05
CA LEU A 71 1.73 -3.60 9.00
C LEU A 71 0.26 -3.87 9.36
N SER A 72 -0.07 -5.06 9.84
CA SER A 72 -1.44 -5.41 10.25
C SER A 72 -1.93 -4.56 11.43
N LEU A 73 -1.06 -4.16 12.35
CA LEU A 73 -1.39 -3.20 13.42
C LEU A 73 -1.71 -1.81 12.86
N ILE A 74 -0.86 -1.32 11.95
CA ILE A 74 -1.07 -0.02 11.27
C ILE A 74 -2.40 -0.02 10.51
N LEU A 75 -2.65 -1.06 9.70
CA LEU A 75 -3.87 -1.15 8.88
C LEU A 75 -5.13 -1.22 9.75
N ARG A 76 -5.10 -1.97 10.85
CA ARG A 76 -6.23 -2.01 11.82
C ARG A 76 -6.50 -0.64 12.44
N GLY A 77 -5.46 0.13 12.74
CA GLY A 77 -5.61 1.49 13.26
C GLY A 77 -6.28 2.45 12.26
N GLN A 78 -6.02 2.27 10.96
CA GLN A 78 -6.58 3.11 9.89
C GLN A 78 -7.92 2.62 9.34
N GLU A 79 -8.30 1.38 9.66
CA GLU A 79 -9.48 0.71 9.12
C GLU A 79 -10.78 1.52 9.25
N PRO A 80 -11.11 2.19 10.37
CA PRO A 80 -12.33 3.00 10.45
C PRO A 80 -12.40 4.13 9.40
N ALA A 81 -11.28 4.79 9.13
CA ALA A 81 -11.19 5.85 8.12
C ALA A 81 -11.30 5.26 6.71
N TYR A 82 -10.62 4.14 6.44
CA TYR A 82 -10.69 3.46 5.15
C TYR A 82 -12.06 2.88 4.85
N LEU A 83 -12.76 2.34 5.84
CA LEU A 83 -14.15 1.89 5.72
C LEU A 83 -15.07 3.05 5.35
N THR A 84 -14.91 4.21 5.99
CA THR A 84 -15.70 5.41 5.66
C THR A 84 -15.51 5.81 4.19
N ILE A 85 -14.26 5.82 3.70
CA ILE A 85 -13.96 6.10 2.29
C ILE A 85 -14.61 5.05 1.39
N TRP A 86 -14.38 3.76 1.69
CA TRP A 86 -14.87 2.63 0.91
C TRP A 86 -16.40 2.62 0.81
N GLU A 87 -17.10 2.85 1.92
CA GLU A 87 -18.55 2.89 1.99
C GLU A 87 -19.14 4.02 1.15
N GLY A 88 -18.45 5.15 1.05
CA GLY A 88 -18.82 6.28 0.20
C GLY A 88 -18.61 6.08 -1.32
N LEU A 89 -18.03 4.95 -1.75
CA LEU A 89 -17.81 4.64 -3.16
C LEU A 89 -18.94 3.79 -3.76
N THR A 90 -19.25 4.05 -5.03
CA THR A 90 -20.18 3.18 -5.79
C THR A 90 -19.55 1.81 -6.05
N LEU A 91 -20.37 0.80 -6.37
CA LEU A 91 -19.87 -0.54 -6.70
C LEU A 91 -18.82 -0.53 -7.81
N HIS A 92 -19.05 0.25 -8.88
CA HIS A 92 -18.09 0.37 -9.98
C HIS A 92 -16.77 1.03 -9.55
N GLN A 93 -16.85 2.07 -8.70
CA GLN A 93 -15.66 2.71 -8.14
C GLN A 93 -14.88 1.74 -7.24
N ARG A 94 -15.56 0.99 -6.37
CA ARG A 94 -14.95 -0.05 -5.51
C ARG A 94 -14.23 -1.13 -6.30
N LYS A 95 -14.88 -1.68 -7.34
CA LYS A 95 -14.26 -2.67 -8.24
C LYS A 95 -13.05 -2.10 -8.97
N THR A 96 -13.16 -0.88 -9.49
CA THR A 96 -12.05 -0.19 -10.18
C THR A 96 -10.89 0.10 -9.23
N LEU A 97 -11.18 0.48 -7.99
CA LEU A 97 -10.17 0.77 -6.99
C LEU A 97 -9.45 -0.50 -6.51
N LYS A 98 -10.18 -1.61 -6.31
CA LYS A 98 -9.54 -2.92 -6.09
C LYS A 98 -8.66 -3.32 -7.27
N ALA A 99 -9.15 -3.18 -8.49
CA ALA A 99 -8.34 -3.43 -9.69
C ALA A 99 -7.04 -2.61 -9.67
N ALA A 100 -7.09 -1.34 -9.27
CA ALA A 100 -5.92 -0.48 -9.13
C ALA A 100 -4.94 -0.97 -8.07
N ALA A 101 -5.40 -1.42 -6.91
CA ALA A 101 -4.52 -1.96 -5.88
C ALA A 101 -3.75 -3.20 -6.41
N PHE A 102 -4.48 -4.19 -6.94
CA PHE A 102 -3.90 -5.45 -7.40
C PHE A 102 -3.02 -5.35 -8.66
N THR A 103 -3.26 -4.35 -9.51
CA THR A 103 -2.49 -4.13 -10.75
C THR A 103 -1.40 -3.07 -10.60
N LYS A 104 -1.19 -2.55 -9.38
CA LYS A 104 -0.34 -1.37 -9.12
C LYS A 104 -0.68 -0.20 -10.04
N GLY A 105 -1.98 -0.02 -10.27
CA GLY A 105 -2.59 1.04 -11.06
C GLY A 105 -2.30 1.01 -12.57
N ARG A 106 -1.82 -0.12 -13.10
CA ARG A 106 -1.52 -0.31 -14.52
C ARG A 106 -2.61 -1.10 -15.23
N LEU A 107 -2.70 -0.94 -16.55
CA LEU A 107 -3.59 -1.73 -17.44
C LEU A 107 -5.09 -1.71 -17.06
N LEU A 108 -5.55 -0.68 -16.36
CA LEU A 108 -6.89 -0.63 -15.74
C LEU A 108 -8.08 -0.66 -16.72
N THR A 109 -7.83 -0.33 -17.98
CA THR A 109 -8.84 -0.38 -19.05
C THR A 109 -8.61 -1.56 -20.01
N SER A 110 -7.69 -2.46 -19.68
CA SER A 110 -7.42 -3.65 -20.48
C SER A 110 -8.56 -4.67 -20.37
N LYS A 111 -8.72 -5.49 -21.41
CA LYS A 111 -9.72 -6.56 -21.42
C LYS A 111 -9.50 -7.54 -20.26
N GLU A 112 -8.25 -7.85 -19.94
CA GLU A 112 -7.88 -8.74 -18.85
C GLU A 112 -8.35 -8.19 -17.50
N THR A 113 -8.02 -6.94 -17.17
CA THR A 113 -8.46 -6.31 -15.92
C THR A 113 -9.97 -6.20 -15.84
N ILE A 114 -10.63 -5.82 -16.94
CA ILE A 114 -12.09 -5.70 -17.01
C ILE A 114 -12.75 -7.04 -16.67
N GLN A 115 -12.25 -8.14 -17.24
CA GLN A 115 -12.77 -9.48 -16.96
C GLN A 115 -12.45 -9.94 -15.53
N ARG A 116 -11.19 -9.82 -15.11
CA ARG A 116 -10.72 -10.28 -13.79
C ARG A 116 -11.47 -9.61 -12.64
N PHE A 117 -11.72 -8.30 -12.73
CA PHE A 117 -12.39 -7.53 -11.68
C PHE A 117 -13.88 -7.28 -11.96
N ARG A 118 -14.43 -7.95 -12.98
CA ARG A 118 -15.83 -7.82 -13.44
C ARG A 118 -16.28 -6.36 -13.54
N LEU A 119 -15.42 -5.55 -14.18
CA LEU A 119 -15.74 -4.19 -14.56
C LEU A 119 -16.70 -4.22 -15.74
N GLU A 120 -17.57 -3.22 -15.86
CA GLU A 120 -18.59 -3.22 -16.90
C GLU A 120 -18.00 -2.97 -18.29
N SER A 121 -17.09 -2.00 -18.41
CA SER A 121 -16.42 -1.65 -19.66
C SER A 121 -15.20 -0.78 -19.40
N ALA A 122 -14.35 -0.61 -20.41
CA ALA A 122 -13.21 0.31 -20.37
C ALA A 122 -13.68 1.77 -20.12
N SER A 123 -14.80 2.17 -20.72
CA SER A 123 -15.37 3.52 -20.54
C SER A 123 -15.87 3.74 -19.12
N ASN A 124 -16.54 2.76 -18.52
CA ASN A 124 -16.96 2.85 -17.12
C ASN A 124 -15.73 2.88 -16.17
N ALA A 125 -14.73 2.02 -16.41
CA ALA A 125 -13.49 2.05 -15.65
C ALA A 125 -12.80 3.42 -15.72
N ALA A 126 -12.71 4.04 -16.90
CA ALA A 126 -12.15 5.37 -17.08
C ALA A 126 -12.92 6.46 -16.33
N LYS A 127 -14.27 6.42 -16.34
CA LYS A 127 -15.11 7.33 -15.56
C LYS A 127 -14.90 7.15 -14.06
N SER A 128 -14.81 5.90 -13.59
CA SER A 128 -14.54 5.57 -12.20
C SER A 128 -13.15 6.07 -11.77
N LEU A 129 -12.12 5.91 -12.61
CA LEU A 129 -10.78 6.45 -12.35
C LEU A 129 -10.76 7.98 -12.24
N SER A 130 -11.48 8.66 -13.13
CA SER A 130 -11.64 10.12 -13.04
C SER A 130 -12.29 10.55 -11.73
N ALA A 131 -13.37 9.87 -11.32
CA ALA A 131 -14.05 10.15 -10.06
C ALA A 131 -13.17 9.87 -8.82
N LEU A 132 -12.43 8.77 -8.81
CA LEU A 132 -11.48 8.43 -7.74
C LEU A 132 -10.34 9.45 -7.65
N ARG A 133 -9.90 9.99 -8.80
CA ARG A 133 -8.92 11.09 -8.83
C ARG A 133 -9.47 12.39 -8.27
N THR A 134 -10.69 12.77 -8.65
CA THR A 134 -11.35 13.98 -8.11
C THR A 134 -11.57 13.87 -6.60
N LYS A 135 -11.77 12.66 -6.07
CA LYS A 135 -11.86 12.39 -4.63
C LYS A 135 -10.51 12.41 -3.91
N GLY A 136 -9.39 12.58 -4.62
CA GLY A 136 -8.04 12.55 -4.03
C GLY A 136 -7.61 11.18 -3.53
N ILE A 137 -8.18 10.09 -4.07
CA ILE A 137 -7.81 8.72 -3.69
C ILE A 137 -6.68 8.21 -4.58
N LEU A 138 -6.77 8.52 -5.88
CA LEU A 138 -5.78 8.14 -6.88
C LEU A 138 -5.18 9.39 -7.54
N ARG A 139 -3.90 9.34 -7.87
CA ARG A 139 -3.25 10.30 -8.76
C ARG A 139 -2.93 9.64 -10.09
N LYS A 140 -3.05 10.40 -11.18
CA LYS A 140 -2.62 9.97 -12.51
C LYS A 140 -1.12 10.24 -12.64
N GLU A 141 -0.37 9.21 -13.04
CA GLU A 141 1.05 9.29 -13.38
C GLU A 141 1.28 8.85 -14.83
N GLN A 142 2.51 9.02 -15.33
CA GLN A 142 2.88 8.66 -16.71
C GLN A 142 2.52 7.21 -17.05
N GLU A 143 2.82 6.27 -16.17
CA GLU A 143 2.66 4.84 -16.43
C GLU A 143 1.31 4.25 -15.95
N GLY A 144 0.44 5.05 -15.33
CA GLY A 144 -0.74 4.49 -14.68
C GLY A 144 -1.39 5.41 -13.68
N TYR A 145 -1.89 4.83 -12.61
CA TYR A 145 -2.42 5.54 -11.44
C TYR A 145 -1.68 5.06 -10.20
N ILE A 146 -1.52 5.94 -9.22
CA ILE A 146 -0.97 5.58 -7.91
C ILE A 146 -1.94 6.02 -6.83
N PHE A 147 -1.92 5.32 -5.70
CA PHE A 147 -2.69 5.74 -4.54
C PHE A 147 -2.03 6.95 -3.89
N GLU A 148 -2.86 7.91 -3.44
CA GLU A 148 -2.38 9.00 -2.58
C GLU A 148 -1.95 8.45 -1.21
N ASP A 149 -2.59 7.36 -0.75
CA ASP A 149 -2.23 6.65 0.46
C ASP A 149 -1.82 5.20 0.16
N VAL A 150 -0.54 4.87 0.37
CA VAL A 150 0.02 3.53 0.15
C VAL A 150 -0.67 2.50 1.05
N LEU A 151 -0.95 2.84 2.30
CA LEU A 151 -1.59 1.93 3.25
C LEU A 151 -3.02 1.62 2.86
N PHE A 152 -3.73 2.56 2.22
CA PHE A 152 -5.08 2.28 1.71
C PHE A 152 -5.04 1.24 0.58
N SER A 153 -4.04 1.28 -0.31
CA SER A 153 -3.82 0.21 -1.29
C SER A 153 -3.57 -1.14 -0.61
N ARG A 154 -2.72 -1.17 0.43
CA ARG A 154 -2.38 -2.40 1.17
C ARG A 154 -3.57 -2.97 1.94
N TRP A 155 -4.42 -2.11 2.48
CA TRP A 155 -5.68 -2.50 3.10
C TRP A 155 -6.62 -3.15 2.07
N LEU A 156 -6.78 -2.56 0.88
CA LEU A 156 -7.64 -3.10 -0.18
C LEU A 156 -7.18 -4.47 -0.70
N GLU A 157 -5.87 -4.70 -0.79
CA GLU A 157 -5.28 -5.99 -1.19
C GLU A 157 -5.54 -7.11 -0.17
N ARG A 158 -5.70 -6.74 1.11
CA ARG A 158 -5.94 -7.67 2.23
C ARG A 158 -7.41 -7.77 2.61
N MET A 159 -8.26 -6.89 2.07
CA MET A 159 -9.69 -6.92 2.30
C MET A 159 -10.30 -8.15 1.59
N PRO A 160 -11.06 -9.01 2.29
CA PRO A 160 -11.71 -10.16 1.68
C PRO A 160 -12.57 -9.73 0.49
N GLU A 161 -12.65 -10.58 -0.53
CA GLU A 161 -13.59 -10.34 -1.62
C GLU A 161 -15.01 -10.48 -1.07
N PRO A 162 -15.89 -9.47 -1.27
CA PRO A 162 -17.28 -9.63 -0.87
C PRO A 162 -17.90 -10.75 -1.73
N PRO A 163 -18.69 -11.65 -1.13
CA PRO A 163 -19.38 -12.69 -1.87
C PRO A 163 -20.24 -12.07 -2.98
N GLY A 164 -20.08 -12.55 -4.21
CA GLY A 164 -20.79 -12.03 -5.39
C GLY A 164 -20.04 -11.00 -6.22
N MET A 165 -18.77 -10.71 -5.92
CA MET A 165 -17.87 -10.19 -6.96
C MET A 165 -17.67 -11.19 -8.07
#